data_AF-A0A925XMM7-F1
#
_entry.id   AF-A0A925XMM7-F1
#
_cell.length_a   1.000
_cell.length_b   1.000
_cell.length_c   1.000
_cell.angle_alpha   90.00
_cell.angle_beta   90.00
_cell.angle_gamma   90.00
#
_symmetry.space_group_name_H-M   'P 1'
#
loop_
_entity.id
_entity.type
_entity.pdbx_description
1 polymer ?
#
loop_
_entity_poly.entity_id
_entity_poly.type
_entity_poly.pdbx_seq_one_letter_code
_entity_poly.pdbx_strand_id
1 'polypeptide(L)'
;MTTDTLTITQPDDWHLHLRDGAALESVLPHTARQFARAIVMPNLKTPVATTEHAAAYRQRILAARPAGSAFEPLMTLYLTDNTAPEEIDRAADSGVVHAVKLYPAGATTNSESGVTDIRRCARVLDKMQQVGMPLLVHGEVTRAEVDVFDRERVFIDDVMIPLRRQCPALKIVFEHITTQDAVDYVLGATGAIGATLTAHHLLLNRNALFMEGSGRPGMRPHHYCLPV
;
A
#
# COMPACT_ATOMS: atom_id res chain seq x y z
N MET A 1 27.01 -12.71 -27.95
CA MET A 1 25.82 -11.84 -28.11
C MET A 1 26.08 -10.58 -27.30
N THR A 2 25.95 -9.40 -27.89
CA THR A 2 26.05 -8.12 -27.16
C THR A 2 24.82 -7.96 -26.28
N THR A 3 25.01 -7.69 -25.00
CA THR A 3 23.91 -7.44 -24.06
C THR A 3 23.46 -5.99 -24.23
N ASP A 4 22.19 -5.77 -24.53
CA ASP A 4 21.60 -4.42 -24.50
C ASP A 4 21.54 -3.93 -23.04
N THR A 5 21.96 -2.69 -22.80
CA THR A 5 22.02 -2.10 -21.45
C THR A 5 21.10 -0.89 -21.33
N LEU A 6 20.45 -0.74 -20.17
CA LEU A 6 19.68 0.43 -19.78
C LEU A 6 20.19 0.94 -18.43
N THR A 7 20.58 2.21 -18.37
CA THR A 7 21.00 2.88 -17.14
C THR A 7 19.93 3.85 -16.70
N ILE A 8 19.50 3.72 -15.45
CA ILE A 8 18.52 4.61 -14.81
C ILE A 8 19.07 5.09 -13.47
N THR A 9 18.57 6.24 -12.99
CA THR A 9 18.75 6.64 -11.59
C THR A 9 18.23 5.53 -10.69
N GLN A 10 18.91 5.26 -9.57
CA GLN A 10 18.50 4.22 -8.63
C GLN A 10 17.03 4.46 -8.20
N PRO A 11 16.13 3.49 -8.42
CA PRO A 11 14.71 3.67 -8.17
C PRO A 11 14.35 3.51 -6.68
N ASP A 12 13.08 3.75 -6.37
CA ASP A 12 12.46 3.48 -5.08
C ASP A 12 11.22 2.59 -5.26
N ASP A 13 10.83 1.85 -4.22
CA ASP A 13 9.61 1.05 -4.19
C ASP A 13 8.55 1.70 -3.28
N TRP A 14 7.52 2.29 -3.88
CA TRP A 14 6.49 3.02 -3.15
C TRP A 14 5.40 2.11 -2.53
N HIS A 15 5.53 0.77 -2.59
CA HIS A 15 4.62 -0.16 -1.91
C HIS A 15 5.30 -1.49 -1.56
N LEU A 16 5.86 -1.61 -0.35
CA LEU A 16 6.64 -2.79 0.04
C LEU A 16 6.14 -3.47 1.32
N HIS A 17 6.12 -4.81 1.31
CA HIS A 17 5.82 -5.64 2.48
C HIS A 17 7.07 -6.41 2.94
N LEU A 18 7.75 -5.91 3.97
CA LEU A 18 8.98 -6.53 4.50
C LEU A 18 8.74 -7.63 5.56
N ARG A 19 7.52 -7.71 6.11
CA ARG A 19 7.18 -8.64 7.22
C ARG A 19 8.08 -8.40 8.44
N ASP A 20 8.30 -9.41 9.29
CA ASP A 20 9.14 -9.27 10.49
C ASP A 20 9.91 -10.56 10.80
N GLY A 21 10.90 -10.48 11.69
CA GLY A 21 11.75 -11.61 12.09
C GLY A 21 12.47 -12.28 10.91
N ALA A 22 12.49 -13.61 10.88
CA ALA A 22 13.19 -14.37 9.84
C ALA A 22 12.71 -14.05 8.41
N ALA A 23 11.44 -13.65 8.24
CA ALA A 23 10.93 -13.23 6.94
C ALA A 23 11.56 -11.91 6.48
N LEU A 24 11.68 -10.93 7.39
CA LEU A 24 12.35 -9.65 7.13
C LEU A 24 13.81 -9.86 6.73
N GLU A 25 14.55 -10.69 7.48
CA GLU A 25 15.95 -11.01 7.19
C GLU A 25 16.13 -11.67 5.81
N SER A 26 15.15 -12.47 5.39
CA SER A 26 15.15 -13.13 4.08
C SER A 26 14.85 -12.16 2.93
N VAL A 27 13.86 -11.28 3.08
CA VAL A 27 13.35 -10.47 1.95
C VAL A 27 14.04 -9.10 1.79
N LEU A 28 14.51 -8.49 2.88
CA LEU A 28 15.12 -7.17 2.86
C LEU A 28 16.35 -7.06 1.93
N PRO A 29 17.27 -8.04 1.88
CA PRO A 29 18.43 -7.96 0.99
C PRO A 29 18.06 -7.84 -0.49
N HIS A 30 16.95 -8.46 -0.91
CA HIS A 30 16.47 -8.37 -2.29
C HIS A 30 16.02 -6.95 -2.65
N THR A 31 15.29 -6.28 -1.75
CA THR A 31 14.87 -4.88 -1.92
C THR A 31 16.08 -3.96 -1.91
N ALA A 32 16.94 -4.09 -0.89
CA ALA A 32 18.07 -3.21 -0.66
C ALA A 32 19.14 -3.27 -1.77
N ARG A 33 19.12 -4.33 -2.60
CA ARG A 33 19.95 -4.45 -3.80
C ARG A 33 19.44 -3.62 -4.97
N GLN A 34 18.14 -3.35 -5.05
CA GLN A 34 17.50 -2.71 -6.20
C GLN A 34 17.09 -1.27 -5.93
N PHE A 35 16.53 -1.01 -4.74
CA PHE A 35 15.88 0.25 -4.41
C PHE A 35 16.68 1.05 -3.39
N ALA A 36 16.69 2.38 -3.54
CA ALA A 36 17.29 3.29 -2.56
C ALA A 36 16.36 3.46 -1.35
N ARG A 37 15.07 3.69 -1.59
CA ARG A 37 14.04 3.81 -0.54
C ARG A 37 12.87 2.87 -0.81
N ALA A 38 12.12 2.57 0.24
CA ALA A 38 10.80 1.99 0.06
C ALA A 38 9.78 2.45 1.10
N ILE A 39 8.52 2.58 0.69
CA ILE A 39 7.38 2.76 1.59
C ILE A 39 7.04 1.40 2.19
N VAL A 40 7.28 1.27 3.49
CA VAL A 40 7.08 0.02 4.22
C VAL A 40 5.67 -0.03 4.76
N MET A 41 4.88 -0.98 4.27
CA MET A 41 3.49 -1.18 4.64
C MET A 41 3.33 -1.70 6.08
N PRO A 42 2.25 -1.33 6.80
CA PRO A 42 2.17 -1.46 8.25
C PRO A 42 1.37 -2.68 8.74
N ASN A 43 0.91 -3.55 7.84
CA ASN A 43 0.05 -4.71 8.12
C ASN A 43 0.85 -5.95 8.58
N LEU A 44 1.70 -5.77 9.59
CA LEU A 44 2.25 -6.88 10.36
C LEU A 44 1.13 -7.62 11.13
N LYS A 45 1.43 -8.77 11.74
CA LYS A 45 0.44 -9.51 12.55
C LYS A 45 -0.15 -8.65 13.67
N THR A 46 0.70 -7.87 14.32
CA THR A 46 0.27 -6.74 15.14
C THR A 46 0.47 -5.49 14.29
N PRO A 47 -0.62 -4.78 13.90
CA PRO A 47 -0.50 -3.66 12.99
C PRO A 47 0.36 -2.54 13.59
N VAL A 48 1.13 -1.89 12.74
CA VAL A 48 1.94 -0.73 13.11
C VAL A 48 1.03 0.50 13.21
N ALA A 49 0.27 0.59 14.31
CA ALA A 49 -0.78 1.60 14.49
C ALA A 49 -0.32 2.90 15.18
N THR A 50 0.91 2.95 15.72
CA THR A 50 1.46 4.13 16.41
C THR A 50 2.87 4.46 15.92
N THR A 51 3.28 5.70 16.11
CA THR A 51 4.60 6.24 15.79
C THR A 51 5.69 5.49 16.53
N GLU A 52 5.45 5.08 17.77
CA GLU A 52 6.36 4.24 18.55
C GLU A 52 6.53 2.85 17.89
N HIS A 53 5.44 2.21 17.47
CA HIS A 53 5.52 0.95 16.73
C HIS A 53 6.31 1.11 15.44
N ALA A 54 6.09 2.21 14.69
CA ALA A 54 6.80 2.50 13.45
C ALA A 54 8.29 2.71 13.68
N ALA A 55 8.67 3.47 14.71
CA ALA A 55 10.06 3.67 15.09
C ALA A 55 10.73 2.35 15.49
N ALA A 56 10.07 1.54 16.32
CA ALA A 56 10.59 0.24 16.73
C ALA A 56 10.77 -0.71 15.54
N TYR A 57 9.80 -0.75 14.62
CA TYR A 57 9.89 -1.57 13.41
C TYR A 57 10.99 -1.08 12.46
N ARG A 58 11.14 0.23 12.29
CA ARG A 58 12.26 0.82 11.54
C ARG A 58 13.61 0.36 12.07
N GLN A 59 13.79 0.34 13.39
CA GLN A 59 15.05 -0.13 13.98
C GLN A 59 15.31 -1.62 13.65
N ARG A 60 14.28 -2.47 13.67
CA ARG A 60 14.44 -3.88 13.25
C ARG A 60 14.84 -4.00 11.78
N ILE A 61 14.24 -3.20 10.88
CA ILE A 61 14.62 -3.17 9.46
C ILE A 61 16.06 -2.72 9.28
N LEU A 62 16.48 -1.65 9.98
CA LEU A 62 17.85 -1.14 9.89
C LEU A 62 18.88 -2.12 10.46
N ALA A 63 18.52 -2.86 11.50
CA ALA A 63 19.38 -3.92 12.08
C ALA A 63 19.53 -5.11 11.13
N ALA A 64 18.49 -5.46 10.37
CA ALA A 64 18.52 -6.52 9.36
C ALA A 64 19.12 -6.07 8.01
N ARG A 65 19.41 -4.77 7.84
CA ARG A 65 19.89 -4.21 6.57
C ARG A 65 21.28 -4.76 6.23
N PRO A 66 21.52 -5.22 4.99
CA PRO A 66 22.83 -5.72 4.58
C PRO A 66 23.95 -4.70 4.82
N ALA A 67 25.12 -5.19 5.24
CA ALA A 67 26.30 -4.35 5.44
C ALA A 67 26.64 -3.57 4.16
N GLY A 68 26.89 -2.27 4.30
CA GLY A 68 27.20 -1.37 3.18
C GLY A 68 25.98 -0.90 2.37
N SER A 69 24.77 -1.38 2.66
CA SER A 69 23.55 -0.86 2.02
C SER A 69 23.15 0.50 2.58
N ALA A 70 22.84 1.43 1.68
CA ALA A 70 22.28 2.74 2.00
C ALA A 70 20.73 2.75 2.00
N PHE A 71 20.08 1.57 1.95
CA PHE A 71 18.62 1.46 1.87
C PHE A 71 17.92 2.19 3.02
N GLU A 72 16.91 3.00 2.69
CA GLU A 72 16.12 3.78 3.63
C GLU A 72 14.64 3.33 3.66
N PRO A 73 14.18 2.76 4.78
CA PRO A 73 12.77 2.44 4.96
C PRO A 73 11.96 3.68 5.36
N LEU A 74 10.93 4.00 4.57
CA LEU A 74 9.96 5.06 4.79
C LEU A 74 8.72 4.45 5.46
N MET A 75 8.54 4.70 6.76
CA MET A 75 7.53 3.98 7.54
C MET A 75 6.13 4.52 7.31
N THR A 76 5.13 3.67 7.55
CA THR A 76 3.72 4.06 7.50
C THR A 76 2.99 3.61 8.76
N LEU A 77 1.83 4.21 9.01
CA LEU A 77 0.90 3.75 10.05
C LEU A 77 -0.28 3.02 9.45
N TYR A 78 -0.75 1.99 10.15
CA TYR A 78 -1.99 1.29 9.84
C TYR A 78 -3.17 2.12 10.37
N LEU A 79 -4.07 2.56 9.47
CA LEU A 79 -5.29 3.28 9.88
C LEU A 79 -6.28 2.33 10.54
N THR A 80 -6.83 2.72 11.69
CA THR A 80 -7.88 1.99 12.40
C THR A 80 -9.04 2.91 12.75
N ASP A 81 -10.20 2.34 13.09
CA ASP A 81 -11.35 3.09 13.63
C ASP A 81 -10.99 3.92 14.88
N ASN A 82 -9.95 3.51 15.62
CA ASN A 82 -9.54 4.09 16.89
C ASN A 82 -8.27 4.95 16.78
N THR A 83 -7.72 5.16 15.57
CA THR A 83 -6.56 6.03 15.39
C THR A 83 -6.92 7.42 15.90
N ALA A 84 -6.12 7.96 16.81
CA ALA A 84 -6.35 9.28 17.38
C ALA A 84 -5.76 10.36 16.45
N PRO A 85 -6.43 11.51 16.23
CA PRO A 85 -5.85 12.62 15.46
C PRO A 85 -4.48 13.06 15.99
N GLU A 86 -4.28 13.04 17.30
CA GLU A 86 -3.02 13.40 17.95
C GLU A 86 -1.88 12.43 17.59
N GLU A 87 -2.19 11.21 17.14
CA GLU A 87 -1.19 10.28 16.59
C GLU A 87 -0.64 10.76 15.25
N ILE A 88 -1.42 11.49 14.46
CA ILE A 88 -0.98 12.04 13.18
C ILE A 88 -0.02 13.22 13.40
N ASP A 89 -0.28 14.05 14.41
CA ASP A 89 0.64 15.11 14.82
C ASP A 89 1.99 14.48 15.25
N ARG A 90 1.96 13.47 16.14
CA ARG A 90 3.17 12.73 16.55
C ARG A 90 3.91 12.12 15.38
N ALA A 91 3.18 11.51 14.45
CA ALA A 91 3.75 10.87 13.27
C ALA A 91 4.47 11.88 12.38
N ALA A 92 3.83 13.02 12.10
CA ALA A 92 4.42 14.10 11.30
C ALA A 92 5.67 14.69 11.97
N ASP A 93 5.60 14.98 13.28
CA ASP A 93 6.71 15.56 14.04
C ASP A 93 7.91 14.62 14.17
N SER A 94 7.68 13.30 14.10
CA SER A 94 8.74 12.30 14.27
C SER A 94 9.77 12.27 13.13
N GLY A 95 9.38 12.69 11.92
CA GLY A 95 10.18 12.48 10.70
C GLY A 95 10.40 11.02 10.31
N VAL A 96 9.77 10.05 11.00
CA VAL A 96 9.89 8.60 10.73
C VAL A 96 8.73 8.08 9.88
N VAL A 97 7.53 8.62 10.09
CA VAL A 97 6.32 8.22 9.39
C VAL A 97 6.07 9.14 8.20
N HIS A 98 5.89 8.55 7.01
CA HIS A 98 5.70 9.27 5.76
C HIS A 98 4.29 9.20 5.20
N ALA A 99 3.47 8.25 5.66
CA ALA A 99 2.07 8.12 5.25
C ALA A 99 1.25 7.25 6.21
N VAL A 100 -0.07 7.25 6.04
CA VAL A 100 -0.97 6.32 6.72
C VAL A 100 -1.67 5.45 5.67
N LYS A 101 -1.73 4.14 5.90
CA LYS A 101 -2.33 3.17 5.00
C LYS A 101 -3.72 2.76 5.47
N LEU A 102 -4.70 2.96 4.61
CA LEU A 102 -6.06 2.46 4.73
C LEU A 102 -6.16 1.05 4.15
N TYR A 103 -6.64 0.12 4.99
CA TYR A 103 -7.16 -1.17 4.60
C TYR A 103 -8.64 -1.25 5.02
N PRO A 104 -9.59 -1.45 4.09
CA PRO A 104 -10.94 -1.83 4.44
C PRO A 104 -10.92 -3.15 5.21
N ALA A 105 -11.72 -3.25 6.28
CA ALA A 105 -11.71 -4.42 7.16
C ALA A 105 -11.99 -5.72 6.37
N GLY A 106 -11.06 -6.67 6.47
CA GLY A 106 -11.13 -7.97 5.80
C GLY A 106 -10.78 -7.96 4.30
N ALA A 107 -10.28 -6.85 3.74
CA ALA A 107 -9.96 -6.75 2.32
C ALA A 107 -8.76 -7.58 1.90
N THR A 108 -7.77 -7.73 2.79
CA THR A 108 -6.49 -8.40 2.45
C THR A 108 -5.80 -8.99 3.69
N THR A 109 -4.57 -9.48 3.53
CA THR A 109 -3.79 -10.11 4.61
C THR A 109 -3.60 -9.17 5.82
N ASN A 110 -3.93 -9.67 7.02
CA ASN A 110 -3.87 -8.97 8.31
C ASN A 110 -4.72 -7.68 8.35
N SER A 111 -5.84 -7.66 7.65
CA SER A 111 -6.72 -6.49 7.57
C SER A 111 -7.92 -6.53 8.51
N GLU A 112 -7.98 -7.48 9.44
CA GLU A 112 -9.11 -7.68 10.35
C GLU A 112 -9.27 -6.51 11.33
N SER A 113 -8.17 -5.82 11.65
CA SER A 113 -8.15 -4.57 12.43
C SER A 113 -8.32 -3.31 11.56
N GLY A 114 -8.69 -3.49 10.28
CA GLY A 114 -8.95 -2.44 9.30
C GLY A 114 -10.10 -1.52 9.67
N VAL A 115 -10.26 -0.50 8.84
CA VAL A 115 -11.35 0.47 8.98
C VAL A 115 -12.66 -0.20 8.58
N THR A 116 -13.65 -0.15 9.48
CA THR A 116 -14.99 -0.70 9.20
C THR A 116 -15.85 0.26 8.40
N ASP A 117 -15.63 1.56 8.61
CA ASP A 117 -16.31 2.64 7.93
C ASP A 117 -15.42 3.88 7.93
N ILE A 118 -15.01 4.34 6.75
CA ILE A 118 -14.09 5.48 6.58
C ILE A 118 -14.59 6.76 7.24
N ARG A 119 -15.92 6.90 7.41
CA ARG A 119 -16.55 8.06 8.07
C ARG A 119 -16.15 8.16 9.54
N ARG A 120 -15.82 7.04 10.19
CA ARG A 120 -15.32 7.02 11.58
C ARG A 120 -13.94 7.67 11.69
N CYS A 121 -13.16 7.63 10.61
CA CYS A 121 -11.83 8.23 10.55
C CYS A 121 -11.86 9.72 10.20
N ALA A 122 -13.03 10.37 10.07
CA ALA A 122 -13.14 11.75 9.60
C ALA A 122 -12.23 12.74 10.35
N ARG A 123 -12.12 12.63 11.68
CA ARG A 123 -11.23 13.49 12.49
C ARG A 123 -9.75 13.29 12.18
N VAL A 124 -9.36 12.03 11.94
CA VAL A 124 -7.97 11.67 11.59
C VAL A 124 -7.64 12.12 10.18
N LEU A 125 -8.56 11.91 9.24
CA LEU A 125 -8.40 12.32 7.84
C LEU A 125 -8.29 13.84 7.69
N ASP A 126 -9.11 14.59 8.43
CA ASP A 126 -8.98 16.06 8.47
C ASP A 126 -7.62 16.49 9.03
N LYS A 127 -7.15 15.83 10.09
CA LYS A 127 -5.83 16.09 10.63
C LYS A 127 -4.69 15.75 9.65
N MET A 128 -4.77 14.61 8.96
CA MET A 128 -3.82 14.22 7.92
C MET A 128 -3.75 15.28 6.81
N GLN A 129 -4.90 15.82 6.40
CA GLN A 129 -4.98 16.92 5.43
C GLN A 129 -4.26 18.18 5.95
N GLN A 130 -4.51 18.59 7.20
CA GLN A 130 -3.91 19.78 7.81
C GLN A 130 -2.37 19.71 7.85
N VAL A 131 -1.80 18.56 8.19
CA VAL A 131 -0.34 18.36 8.26
C VAL A 131 0.27 17.89 6.93
N GLY A 132 -0.55 17.68 5.91
CA GLY A 132 -0.12 17.22 4.59
C GLY A 132 0.38 15.77 4.54
N MET A 133 -0.04 14.92 5.49
CA MET A 133 0.25 13.49 5.58
C MET A 133 -0.56 12.70 4.53
N PRO A 134 0.09 11.97 3.60
CA PRO A 134 -0.61 11.18 2.60
C PRO A 134 -1.42 10.01 3.18
N LEU A 135 -2.57 9.75 2.55
CA LEU A 135 -3.34 8.53 2.72
C LEU A 135 -3.03 7.57 1.58
N LEU A 136 -2.49 6.40 1.90
CA LEU A 136 -2.31 5.30 0.96
C LEU A 136 -3.56 4.42 1.03
N VAL A 137 -4.14 4.03 -0.10
CA VAL A 137 -5.45 3.37 -0.13
C VAL A 137 -5.37 2.04 -0.85
N HIS A 138 -5.66 0.95 -0.13
CA HIS A 138 -6.08 -0.30 -0.76
C HIS A 138 -7.57 -0.18 -1.11
N GLY A 139 -7.87 0.08 -2.38
CA GLY A 139 -9.20 0.52 -2.81
C GLY A 139 -10.11 -0.61 -3.28
N GLU A 140 -10.50 -1.53 -2.38
CA GLU A 140 -11.52 -2.54 -2.65
C GLU A 140 -12.62 -2.52 -1.59
N VAL A 141 -13.89 -2.66 -1.99
CA VAL A 141 -14.95 -2.98 -1.03
C VAL A 141 -14.91 -4.46 -0.65
N THR A 142 -15.36 -4.84 0.54
CA THR A 142 -15.29 -6.23 1.05
C THR A 142 -16.64 -6.93 1.15
N ARG A 143 -17.70 -6.28 0.68
CA ARG A 143 -19.08 -6.78 0.69
C ARG A 143 -19.18 -8.10 -0.08
N ALA A 144 -19.88 -9.07 0.50
CA ALA A 144 -19.97 -10.43 -0.04
C ALA A 144 -20.77 -10.50 -1.36
N GLU A 145 -21.71 -9.58 -1.54
CA GLU A 145 -22.54 -9.44 -2.73
C GLU A 145 -21.83 -8.76 -3.92
N VAL A 146 -20.65 -8.18 -3.70
CA VAL A 146 -19.84 -7.57 -4.77
C VAL A 146 -18.80 -8.58 -5.25
N ASP A 147 -18.89 -8.93 -6.54
CA ASP A 147 -17.92 -9.81 -7.19
C ASP A 147 -16.51 -9.24 -7.07
N VAL A 148 -15.52 -10.12 -6.87
CA VAL A 148 -14.13 -9.70 -6.63
C VAL A 148 -13.57 -8.82 -7.75
N PHE A 149 -13.99 -9.02 -9.00
CA PHE A 149 -13.55 -8.22 -10.15
C PHE A 149 -14.20 -6.83 -10.22
N ASP A 150 -15.27 -6.60 -9.46
CA ASP A 150 -15.98 -5.31 -9.39
C ASP A 150 -15.59 -4.48 -8.16
N ARG A 151 -14.87 -5.05 -7.19
CA ARG A 151 -14.61 -4.41 -5.89
C ARG A 151 -13.84 -3.10 -5.99
N GLU A 152 -12.88 -3.00 -6.89
CA GLU A 152 -12.09 -1.78 -7.11
C GLU A 152 -12.95 -0.66 -7.70
N ARG A 153 -13.71 -0.96 -8.76
CA ARG A 153 -14.63 0.00 -9.38
C ARG A 153 -15.67 0.50 -8.39
N VAL A 154 -16.27 -0.40 -7.62
CA VAL A 154 -17.28 -0.03 -6.61
C VAL A 154 -16.67 0.81 -5.48
N PHE A 155 -15.41 0.57 -5.11
CA PHE A 155 -14.71 1.40 -4.13
C PHE A 155 -14.52 2.85 -4.63
N ILE A 156 -14.29 3.05 -5.92
CA ILE A 156 -14.17 4.39 -6.51
C ILE A 156 -15.44 5.20 -6.24
N ASP A 157 -16.59 4.61 -6.58
CA ASP A 157 -17.91 5.25 -6.46
C ASP A 157 -18.31 5.47 -5.00
N ASP A 158 -18.21 4.43 -4.18
CA ASP A 158 -18.76 4.42 -2.81
C ASP A 158 -17.84 5.09 -1.79
N VAL A 159 -16.52 5.12 -2.03
CA VAL A 159 -15.52 5.55 -1.04
C VAL A 159 -14.62 6.65 -1.57
N MET A 160 -13.90 6.43 -2.68
CA MET A 160 -12.86 7.35 -3.15
C MET A 160 -13.43 8.73 -3.53
N ILE A 161 -14.52 8.76 -4.31
CA ILE A 161 -15.17 10.00 -4.72
C ILE A 161 -15.71 10.79 -3.51
N PRO A 162 -16.51 10.20 -2.60
CA PRO A 162 -16.96 10.89 -1.39
C PRO A 162 -15.81 11.38 -0.50
N LEU A 163 -14.78 10.55 -0.29
CA LEU A 163 -13.62 10.89 0.52
C LEU A 163 -12.91 12.14 -0.01
N ARG A 164 -12.64 12.19 -1.32
CA ARG A 164 -11.95 13.34 -1.94
C ARG A 164 -12.80 14.59 -2.00
N ARG A 165 -14.13 14.47 -2.00
CA ARG A 165 -15.03 15.63 -1.84
C ARG A 165 -15.01 16.17 -0.41
N GLN A 166 -14.94 15.29 0.58
CA GLN A 166 -14.91 15.68 2.01
C GLN A 166 -13.55 16.23 2.43
N CYS A 167 -12.45 15.66 1.91
CA CYS A 167 -11.08 16.05 2.22
C CYS A 167 -10.33 16.46 0.93
N PRO A 168 -10.67 17.60 0.30
CA PRO A 168 -10.16 17.97 -1.02
C PRO A 168 -8.66 18.28 -1.09
N ALA A 169 -8.04 18.60 0.05
CA ALA A 169 -6.59 18.84 0.14
C ALA A 169 -5.82 17.62 0.66
N LEU A 170 -6.49 16.51 1.01
CA LEU A 170 -5.84 15.27 1.41
C LEU A 170 -5.10 14.67 0.20
N LYS A 171 -3.80 14.42 0.37
CA LYS A 171 -3.00 13.72 -0.64
C LYS A 171 -3.33 12.23 -0.58
N ILE A 172 -3.70 11.65 -1.71
CA ILE A 172 -4.07 10.23 -1.78
C ILE A 172 -3.16 9.49 -2.77
N VAL A 173 -2.75 8.28 -2.40
CA VAL A 173 -2.19 7.30 -3.34
C VAL A 173 -3.18 6.15 -3.46
N PHE A 174 -3.71 5.94 -4.66
CA PHE A 174 -4.49 4.76 -4.99
C PHE A 174 -3.52 3.61 -5.28
N GLU A 175 -3.33 2.74 -4.30
CA GLU A 175 -2.33 1.69 -4.39
C GLU A 175 -2.72 0.62 -5.40
N HIS A 176 -1.71 0.03 -6.05
CA HIS A 176 -1.77 -1.19 -6.87
C HIS A 176 -3.05 -1.31 -7.70
N ILE A 177 -3.38 -0.27 -8.47
CA ILE A 177 -4.61 -0.24 -9.28
C ILE A 177 -4.57 -1.34 -10.34
N THR A 178 -5.71 -2.00 -10.58
CA THR A 178 -5.76 -3.15 -11.49
C THR A 178 -6.75 -2.99 -12.65
N THR A 179 -7.64 -2.01 -12.57
CA THR A 179 -8.71 -1.80 -13.55
C THR A 179 -8.51 -0.56 -14.42
N GLN A 180 -9.10 -0.58 -15.62
CA GLN A 180 -9.19 0.61 -16.46
C GLN A 180 -9.96 1.73 -15.74
N ASP A 181 -11.02 1.41 -14.99
CA ASP A 181 -11.79 2.37 -14.21
C ASP A 181 -10.90 3.17 -13.25
N ALA A 182 -9.98 2.50 -12.53
CA ALA A 182 -9.04 3.17 -11.63
C ALA A 182 -7.99 4.02 -12.37
N VAL A 183 -7.49 3.55 -13.52
CA VAL A 183 -6.58 4.34 -14.37
C VAL A 183 -7.26 5.61 -14.86
N ASP A 184 -8.45 5.48 -15.44
CA ASP A 184 -9.23 6.60 -15.98
C ASP A 184 -9.63 7.57 -14.86
N TYR A 185 -9.97 7.06 -13.68
CA TYR A 185 -10.26 7.86 -12.50
C TYR A 185 -9.07 8.73 -12.06
N VAL A 186 -7.88 8.14 -11.96
CA VAL A 186 -6.68 8.86 -11.51
C VAL A 186 -6.23 9.88 -12.57
N LEU A 187 -6.27 9.54 -13.86
CA LEU A 187 -5.92 10.45 -14.95
C LEU A 187 -6.91 11.61 -15.10
N GLY A 188 -8.20 11.39 -14.83
CA GLY A 188 -9.25 12.40 -14.90
C GLY A 188 -9.40 13.25 -13.63
N ALA A 189 -8.70 12.92 -12.55
CA ALA A 189 -8.87 13.59 -11.27
C ALA A 189 -8.14 14.93 -11.18
N THR A 190 -8.81 15.93 -10.61
CA THR A 190 -8.18 17.20 -10.17
C THR A 190 -7.70 17.10 -8.72
N GLY A 191 -6.58 17.72 -8.36
CA GLY A 191 -6.05 17.73 -6.98
C GLY A 191 -5.00 16.65 -6.72
N ALA A 192 -4.59 16.46 -5.47
CA ALA A 192 -3.45 15.62 -5.12
C ALA A 192 -3.82 14.12 -5.03
N ILE A 193 -3.81 13.44 -6.17
CA ILE A 193 -3.91 11.98 -6.25
C ILE A 193 -2.79 11.40 -7.13
N GLY A 194 -2.19 10.31 -6.68
CA GLY A 194 -1.30 9.46 -7.47
C GLY A 194 -1.76 8.00 -7.39
N ALA A 195 -1.10 7.13 -8.14
CA ALA A 195 -1.33 5.69 -8.06
C ALA A 195 -0.02 4.91 -8.18
N THR A 196 -0.01 3.70 -7.63
CA THR A 196 1.07 2.72 -7.84
C THR A 196 0.56 1.58 -8.73
N LEU A 197 1.45 1.04 -9.55
CA LEU A 197 1.21 -0.13 -10.39
C LEU A 197 2.24 -1.20 -10.02
N THR A 198 1.79 -2.44 -9.88
CA THR A 198 2.70 -3.54 -9.56
C THR A 198 3.31 -4.13 -10.84
N ALA A 199 4.47 -4.77 -10.71
CA ALA A 199 5.06 -5.51 -11.81
C ALA A 199 4.16 -6.67 -12.30
N HIS A 200 3.44 -7.33 -11.38
CA HIS A 200 2.62 -8.49 -11.72
C HIS A 200 1.31 -8.11 -12.43
N HIS A 201 0.65 -7.01 -12.07
CA HIS A 201 -0.55 -6.53 -12.77
C HIS A 201 -0.24 -5.99 -14.17
N LEU A 202 0.99 -5.55 -14.43
CA LEU A 202 1.43 -5.19 -15.78
C LEU A 202 1.69 -6.42 -16.67
N LEU A 203 2.09 -7.55 -16.07
CA LEU A 203 2.47 -8.77 -16.80
C LEU A 203 1.35 -9.80 -16.92
N LEU A 204 0.45 -9.83 -15.95
CA LEU A 204 -0.54 -10.88 -15.79
C LEU A 204 -1.96 -10.34 -15.99
N ASN A 205 -2.84 -11.20 -16.49
CA ASN A 205 -4.28 -11.06 -16.37
C ASN A 205 -4.85 -12.29 -15.65
N ARG A 206 -6.14 -12.28 -15.32
CA ARG A 206 -6.80 -13.33 -14.54
C ARG A 206 -6.62 -14.77 -15.07
N ASN A 207 -6.36 -14.97 -16.37
CA ASN A 207 -6.09 -16.31 -16.90
C ASN A 207 -4.83 -16.93 -16.26
N ALA A 208 -3.89 -16.10 -15.79
CA ALA A 208 -2.69 -16.56 -15.09
C ALA A 208 -3.00 -17.35 -13.80
N LEU A 209 -4.20 -17.20 -13.23
CA LEU A 209 -4.67 -17.97 -12.08
C LEU A 209 -5.21 -19.36 -12.47
N PHE A 210 -5.70 -19.52 -13.69
CA PHE A 210 -6.47 -20.70 -14.12
C PHE A 210 -5.80 -21.50 -15.24
N MET A 211 -4.63 -21.07 -15.72
CA MET A 211 -3.91 -21.70 -16.82
C MET A 211 -2.47 -22.03 -16.41
N GLU A 212 -2.09 -23.30 -16.57
CA GLU A 212 -0.71 -23.77 -16.42
C GLU A 212 0.22 -23.18 -17.49
N GLY A 213 1.54 -23.25 -17.26
CA GLY A 213 2.53 -22.84 -18.27
C GLY A 213 2.46 -23.64 -19.58
N SER A 214 1.80 -24.81 -19.55
CA SER A 214 1.50 -25.64 -20.72
C SER A 214 0.29 -25.16 -21.55
N GLY A 215 -0.44 -24.14 -21.07
CA GLY A 215 -1.69 -23.68 -21.68
C GLY A 215 -2.90 -24.56 -21.37
N ARG A 216 -2.80 -25.48 -20.41
CA ARG A 216 -3.93 -26.30 -19.93
C ARG A 216 -4.61 -25.66 -18.71
N PRO A 217 -5.91 -25.92 -18.49
CA PRO A 217 -6.58 -25.51 -17.27
C PRO A 217 -5.88 -26.07 -16.02
N GLY A 218 -5.61 -25.23 -15.04
CA GLY A 218 -5.01 -25.62 -13.77
C GLY A 218 -4.81 -24.41 -12.84
N MET A 219 -5.05 -24.60 -11.54
CA MET A 219 -5.00 -23.53 -10.56
C MET A 219 -3.55 -23.15 -10.21
N ARG A 220 -3.24 -21.85 -10.25
CA ARG A 220 -1.91 -21.27 -9.97
C ARG A 220 -1.98 -20.28 -8.80
N PRO A 221 -2.07 -20.77 -7.56
CA PRO A 221 -2.31 -19.92 -6.39
C PRO A 221 -1.17 -18.94 -6.09
N HIS A 222 0.05 -19.18 -6.58
CA HIS A 222 1.18 -18.26 -6.43
C HIS A 222 1.03 -16.95 -7.23
N HIS A 223 0.07 -16.86 -8.16
CA HIS A 223 -0.28 -15.62 -8.85
C HIS A 223 -1.44 -14.86 -8.16
N TYR A 224 -2.03 -15.42 -7.10
CA TYR A 224 -3.14 -14.78 -6.41
C TYR A 224 -2.64 -13.63 -5.54
N CYS A 225 -3.19 -12.44 -5.77
CA CYS A 225 -3.00 -11.25 -4.98
C CYS A 225 -4.30 -10.45 -4.93
N LEU A 226 -4.32 -9.35 -4.17
CA LEU A 226 -5.47 -8.46 -4.07
C LEU A 226 -5.03 -7.01 -4.31
N PRO A 227 -5.71 -6.26 -5.20
CA PRO A 227 -6.82 -6.70 -6.04
C PRO A 227 -6.42 -7.78 -7.07
N VAL A 228 -7.39 -8.59 -7.50
CA VAL A 228 -7.18 -9.74 -8.41
C VAL A 228 -6.84 -9.29 -9.84
#